data_AF-A0A5B6WDM7-F1
#
_entry.id   AF-A0A5B6WDM7-F1
#
_cell.length_a   1.000
_cell.length_b   1.000
_cell.length_c   1.000
_cell.angle_alpha   90.00
_cell.angle_beta   90.00
_cell.angle_gamma   90.00
#
_symmetry.space_group_name_H-M   'P 1'
#
loop_
_entity.id
_entity.type
_entity.pdbx_description
1 polymer ?
#
loop_
_entity_poly.entity_id
_entity_poly.type
_entity_poly.pdbx_seq_one_letter_code
_entity_poly.pdbx_strand_id
1 'polypeptide(L)'
;METKVTSRKMKSIRRRCGFMNGINIDAGGLSLGWKEGISLNLKSYSRSHIDVEVEEENGAGIWRFTGFYGEPVEHNRRESWELLRTLQ
;
A
#
# COMPACT_ATOMS: atom_id res chain seq x y z
N MET A 1 -0.35 0.21 -7.42
CA MET A 1 -0.77 1.02 -8.59
C MET A 1 -0.57 2.48 -8.22
N GLU A 2 0.17 3.26 -9.03
CA GLU A 2 0.38 4.70 -8.81
C GLU A 2 -0.92 5.46 -9.13
N THR A 3 -1.32 6.38 -8.24
CA THR A 3 -2.57 7.12 -8.33
C THR A 3 -2.28 8.62 -8.38
N LYS A 4 -2.36 9.21 -9.57
CA LYS A 4 -2.41 10.67 -9.77
C LYS A 4 -3.85 11.18 -9.61
N VAL A 5 -4.48 10.81 -8.50
CA VAL A 5 -5.91 11.01 -8.24
C VAL A 5 -6.08 11.41 -6.79
N THR A 6 -6.91 12.42 -6.52
CA THR A 6 -7.19 12.87 -5.16
C THR A 6 -7.78 11.74 -4.31
N SER A 7 -7.48 11.72 -3.00
CA SER A 7 -8.03 10.73 -2.07
C SER A 7 -9.55 10.54 -2.17
N ARG A 8 -10.31 11.62 -2.42
CA ARG A 8 -11.77 11.56 -2.63
C ARG A 8 -12.15 10.75 -3.87
N LYS A 9 -11.51 11.01 -5.01
CA LYS A 9 -11.78 10.31 -6.27
C LYS A 9 -11.24 8.88 -6.21
N MET A 10 -10.11 8.65 -5.53
CA MET A 10 -9.58 7.31 -5.31
C MET A 10 -10.51 6.45 -4.45
N LYS A 11 -11.11 7.00 -3.39
CA LYS A 11 -12.14 6.31 -2.59
C LYS A 11 -13.35 5.90 -3.44
N SER A 12 -13.78 6.75 -4.37
CA SER A 12 -14.89 6.43 -5.28
C SER A 12 -14.53 5.31 -6.27
N ILE A 13 -13.35 5.38 -6.89
CA ILE A 13 -12.84 4.34 -7.81
C ILE A 13 -12.74 3.00 -7.08
N ARG A 14 -12.12 3.00 -5.90
CA ARG A 14 -11.94 1.81 -5.07
C ARG A 14 -13.26 1.11 -4.77
N ARG A 15 -14.28 1.86 -4.35
CA ARG A 15 -15.64 1.32 -4.11
C ARG A 15 -16.28 0.77 -5.38
N ARG A 16 -16.12 1.43 -6.52
CA ARG A 16 -16.62 0.93 -7.82
C ARG A 16 -15.95 -0.37 -8.24
N CYS A 17 -14.71 -0.61 -7.82
CA CYS A 17 -13.99 -1.86 -8.04
C CYS A 17 -14.31 -2.95 -6.99
N GLY A 18 -15.25 -2.72 -6.07
CA GLY A 18 -15.64 -3.70 -5.05
C GLY A 18 -14.70 -3.77 -3.84
N PHE A 19 -13.79 -2.81 -3.69
CA PHE A 19 -12.92 -2.70 -2.51
C PHE A 19 -13.53 -1.71 -1.51
N MET A 20 -14.10 -2.25 -0.43
CA MET A 20 -14.81 -1.43 0.57
C MET A 20 -13.82 -0.66 1.45
N ASN A 21 -12.71 -1.32 1.80
CA ASN A 21 -11.67 -0.80 2.67
C ASN A 21 -10.46 -0.33 1.86
N GLY A 22 -9.65 0.55 2.43
CA GLY A 22 -8.42 0.99 1.77
C GLY A 22 -7.75 2.21 2.38
N ILE A 23 -6.43 2.31 2.16
CA ILE A 23 -5.53 3.38 2.59
C ILE A 23 -5.00 4.10 1.35
N ASN A 24 -4.90 5.42 1.40
CA ASN A 24 -4.33 6.24 0.34
C ASN A 24 -3.20 7.10 0.92
N ILE A 25 -2.09 7.21 0.19
CA ILE A 25 -0.96 8.07 0.52
C ILE A 25 -0.89 9.16 -0.55
N ASP A 26 -1.48 10.33 -0.24
CA ASP A 26 -1.62 11.45 -1.17
C ASP A 26 -0.27 11.96 -1.71
N ALA A 27 0.80 11.83 -0.92
CA ALA A 27 2.12 12.38 -1.24
C ALA A 27 3.01 11.45 -2.11
N GLY A 28 2.57 10.23 -2.38
CA GLY A 28 3.31 9.23 -3.16
C GLY A 28 2.51 8.51 -4.24
N GLY A 29 1.21 8.81 -4.34
CA GLY A 29 0.32 8.11 -5.28
C GLY A 29 0.16 6.62 -4.97
N LEU A 30 0.44 6.18 -3.74
CA LEU A 30 0.19 4.79 -3.34
C LEU A 30 -1.21 4.66 -2.77
N SER A 31 -1.92 3.62 -3.20
CA SER A 31 -3.22 3.25 -2.67
C SER A 31 -3.32 1.74 -2.54
N LEU A 32 -3.79 1.30 -1.37
CA LEU A 32 -4.10 -0.09 -1.07
C LEU A 32 -5.60 -0.21 -0.81
N GLY A 33 -6.28 -1.12 -1.49
CA GLY A 33 -7.69 -1.41 -1.30
C GLY A 33 -7.93 -2.89 -1.11
N TRP A 34 -8.87 -3.24 -0.25
CA TRP A 34 -9.21 -4.63 0.05
C TRP A 34 -10.72 -4.83 0.26
N LYS A 35 -11.15 -6.08 0.13
CA LYS A 35 -12.55 -6.50 0.31
C LYS A 35 -12.89 -6.57 1.81
N GLU A 36 -14.19 -6.62 2.11
CA GLU A 36 -14.63 -6.97 3.47
C GLU A 36 -14.23 -8.42 3.80
N GLY A 37 -14.09 -8.73 5.08
CA GLY A 37 -13.60 -10.02 5.57
C GLY A 37 -12.08 -10.17 5.63
N ILE A 38 -11.32 -9.29 4.95
CA ILE A 38 -9.85 -9.28 5.05
C ILE A 38 -9.42 -8.36 6.19
N SER A 39 -8.75 -8.94 7.19
CA SER A 39 -8.12 -8.22 8.30
C SER A 39 -6.72 -7.78 7.90
N LEU A 40 -6.42 -6.49 8.08
CA LEU A 40 -5.10 -5.91 7.80
C LEU A 40 -4.60 -5.17 9.03
N ASN A 41 -3.32 -5.39 9.35
CA ASN A 41 -2.58 -4.63 10.34
C ASN A 41 -1.49 -3.81 9.66
N LEU A 42 -1.57 -2.48 9.76
CA LEU A 42 -0.58 -1.58 9.17
C LEU A 42 0.69 -1.59 10.02
N LYS A 43 1.79 -2.08 9.44
CA LYS A 43 3.09 -2.16 10.12
C LYS A 43 3.87 -0.86 9.95
N SER A 44 3.97 -0.37 8.72
CA SER A 44 4.63 0.90 8.41
C SER A 44 4.13 1.49 7.09
N TYR A 45 4.30 2.80 6.92
CA TYR A 45 4.04 3.46 5.65
C TYR A 45 4.89 4.73 5.51
N SER A 46 5.13 5.12 4.26
CA SER A 46 5.79 6.38 3.90
C SER A 46 5.29 6.86 2.54
N ARG A 47 5.88 7.93 1.99
CA ARG A 47 5.58 8.35 0.62
C ARG A 47 5.92 7.27 -0.41
N SER A 48 6.92 6.43 -0.14
CA SER A 48 7.43 5.42 -1.06
C SER A 48 6.98 4.00 -0.70
N HIS A 49 6.27 3.77 0.40
CA HIS A 49 5.80 2.41 0.71
C HIS A 49 4.54 2.32 1.57
N ILE A 50 3.87 1.18 1.45
CA ILE A 50 2.83 0.68 2.36
C ILE A 50 3.23 -0.73 2.72
N ASP A 51 3.27 -1.03 4.01
CA ASP A 51 3.66 -2.33 4.52
C ASP A 51 2.65 -2.80 5.57
N VAL A 52 1.98 -3.91 5.26
CA VAL A 52 0.87 -4.44 6.04
C VAL A 52 1.02 -5.95 6.26
N GLU A 53 0.51 -6.40 7.38
CA GLU A 53 0.30 -7.81 7.70
C GLU A 53 -1.17 -8.14 7.44
N VAL A 54 -1.41 -9.18 6.67
CA VAL A 54 -2.72 -9.64 6.22
C VAL A 54 -3.05 -10.93 6.93
N GLU A 55 -4.18 -10.95 7.60
CA GLU A 55 -4.74 -12.15 8.20
C GLU A 55 -5.92 -12.60 7.35
N GLU A 56 -5.82 -13.81 6.83
CA GLU A 56 -6.90 -14.40 6.04
C GLU A 56 -8.04 -14.88 6.94
N GLU A 57 -9.26 -14.68 6.45
CA GLU A 57 -10.45 -15.22 7.09
C GLU A 57 -10.31 -16.75 7.26
N ASN A 58 -10.73 -17.27 8.42
CA ASN A 58 -10.64 -18.69 8.81
C ASN A 58 -9.25 -19.17 9.25
N GLY A 59 -8.30 -18.29 9.52
CA GLY A 59 -6.99 -18.68 10.09
C GLY A 59 -6.10 -19.41 9.09
N ALA A 60 -6.34 -19.23 7.79
CA ALA A 60 -5.56 -19.83 6.70
C ALA A 60 -4.09 -19.36 6.69
N GLY A 61 -3.78 -18.28 7.41
CA GLY A 61 -2.42 -17.85 7.70
C GLY A 61 -2.32 -16.34 7.82
N ILE A 62 -1.14 -15.90 8.27
CA ILE A 62 -0.74 -14.50 8.29
C ILE A 62 0.35 -14.33 7.25
N TRP A 63 0.18 -13.37 6.34
CA TRP A 63 1.18 -13.03 5.32
C TRP A 63 1.43 -11.53 5.26
N ARG A 64 2.57 -11.11 4.69
CA ARG A 64 2.97 -9.71 4.64
C ARG A 64 2.88 -9.18 3.21
N PHE A 65 2.28 -8.01 3.05
CA PHE A 65 2.22 -7.28 1.80
C PHE A 65 3.00 -5.97 1.92
N THR A 66 4.01 -5.80 1.07
CA THR A 66 4.76 -4.55 0.94
C THR A 66 4.54 -3.98 -0.45
N GLY A 67 3.78 -2.90 -0.55
CA GLY A 67 3.69 -2.08 -1.76
C GLY A 67 4.76 -1.00 -1.73
N PHE A 68 5.70 -1.03 -2.67
CA PHE A 68 6.81 -0.08 -2.74
C PHE A 68 6.76 0.74 -4.04
N TYR A 69 7.13 2.01 -3.95
CA TYR A 69 7.29 2.96 -5.03
C TYR A 69 8.67 3.61 -4.90
N GLY A 70 9.60 3.22 -5.78
CA GLY A 70 10.97 3.72 -5.75
C GLY A 70 11.10 5.17 -6.19
N GLU A 71 12.19 5.81 -5.78
CA GLU A 71 12.50 7.18 -6.18
C GLU A 71 12.74 7.25 -7.71
N PRO A 72 11.97 8.08 -8.45
CA PRO A 72 12.18 8.28 -9.88
C PRO A 72 13.53 8.95 -10.19
N VAL A 73 14.00 9.80 -9.27
CA VAL A 73 15.25 10.54 -9.39
C VAL A 73 16.46 9.65 -9.09
N GLU A 74 17.38 9.56 -10.05
CA GLU A 74 18.46 8.56 -10.02
C GLU A 74 19.37 8.63 -8.80
N HIS A 75 19.64 9.83 -8.29
CA HIS A 75 20.57 10.02 -7.17
C HIS A 75 20.02 9.52 -5.82
N ASN A 76 18.70 9.44 -5.59
CA ASN A 76 18.14 8.82 -4.37
C ASN A 76 17.62 7.39 -4.60
N ARG A 77 17.86 6.79 -5.77
CA ARG A 77 17.55 5.37 -5.99
C ARG A 77 18.26 4.49 -4.97
N ARG A 78 19.48 4.84 -4.56
CA ARG A 78 20.21 4.10 -3.52
C ARG A 78 19.42 4.06 -2.21
N GLU A 79 18.89 5.19 -1.76
CA GLU A 79 18.08 5.25 -0.55
C GLU A 79 16.79 4.42 -0.66
N SER A 80 16.17 4.41 -1.84
CA SER A 80 15.02 3.54 -2.14
C SER A 80 15.37 2.05 -2.01
N TRP A 81 16.55 1.64 -2.50
CA TRP A 81 17.03 0.27 -2.37
C TRP A 81 17.39 -0.10 -0.93
N GLU A 82 18.01 0.80 -0.18
CA GLU A 82 18.27 0.56 1.25
C GLU A 82 16.96 0.42 2.02
N LEU A 83 15.97 1.29 1.78
CA LEU A 83 14.65 1.17 2.38
C LEU A 83 14.00 -0.18 2.04
N LEU A 84 14.04 -0.61 0.77
CA LEU A 84 13.49 -1.91 0.39
C LEU A 84 14.16 -3.07 1.15
N ARG A 85 15.49 -3.03 1.36
CA ARG A 85 16.20 -4.04 2.16
C ARG A 85 15.80 -4.05 3.62
N THR A 86 15.42 -2.89 4.19
CA THR A 86 14.93 -2.83 5.58
C THR A 86 13.50 -3.33 5.75
N LEU A 87 12.73 -3.41 4.67
CA LEU A 87 11.33 -3.85 4.67
C LEU A 87 11.16 -5.35 4.43
N GLN A 88 12.21 -6.04 3.96
CA GLN A 88 12.26 -7.51 3.78
C GLN A 88 12.78 -8.20 5.04
#